data_AF-A0A0K2W9M5-F1
#
_entry.id   AF-A0A0K2W9M5-F1
#
_cell.length_a   1.000
_cell.length_b   1.000
_cell.length_c   1.000
_cell.angle_alpha   90.00
_cell.angle_beta   90.00
_cell.angle_gamma   90.00
#
_symmetry.space_group_name_H-M   'P 1'
#
loop_
_entity.id
_entity.type
_entity.pdbx_description
1 polymer ?
#
loop_
_entity_poly.entity_id
_entity_poly.type
_entity_poly.pdbx_seq_one_letter_code
_entity_poly.pdbx_strand_id
1 'polypeptide(L)'
;MIEKELSSKIGEELKKARKKYKVSAQKIGDVLGYSQSHISGIENGTKIIPNKRFITNYLKFITNSNFSEMNFYINNINEIANGEIQLATYLDDSTSLMNAFVNDYEDDTSQINSLKYEKRNGESDKEHFDFPINDIMFHLTDSENPKYFNKIKLSTSDKEHINKYIEDYIVLKI
;
A
#
# COMPACT_ATOMS: atom_id res chain seq x y z
N MET A 1 3.90 -0.07 30.68
CA MET A 1 4.36 -1.46 30.47
C MET A 1 3.98 -1.97 29.09
N ILE A 2 2.71 -1.82 28.68
CA ILE A 2 2.20 -2.24 27.35
C ILE A 2 3.00 -1.64 26.18
N GLU A 3 3.27 -0.33 26.22
CA GLU A 3 3.97 0.38 25.13
C GLU A 3 5.44 -0.07 24.93
N LYS A 4 6.12 -0.43 26.02
CA LYS A 4 7.51 -0.91 25.97
C LYS A 4 7.57 -2.34 25.43
N GLU A 5 6.63 -3.18 25.85
CA GLU A 5 6.51 -4.55 25.32
C GLU A 5 6.17 -4.53 23.83
N LEU A 6 5.25 -3.66 23.42
CA LEU A 6 4.88 -3.46 22.02
C LEU A 6 6.08 -2.95 21.19
N SER A 7 6.79 -1.93 21.67
CA SER A 7 8.02 -1.43 21.02
C SER A 7 9.07 -2.53 20.86
N SER A 8 9.23 -3.40 21.86
CA SER A 8 10.14 -4.54 21.78
C SER A 8 9.73 -5.55 20.71
N LYS A 9 8.45 -5.92 20.65
CA LYS A 9 7.93 -6.89 19.65
C LYS A 9 8.07 -6.36 18.21
N ILE A 10 7.73 -5.09 17.99
CA ILE A 10 7.91 -4.44 16.68
C ILE A 10 9.41 -4.35 16.32
N GLY A 11 10.24 -3.95 17.29
CA GLY A 11 11.69 -3.88 17.11
C GLY A 11 12.32 -5.22 16.74
N GLU A 12 11.88 -6.29 17.39
CA GLU A 12 12.33 -7.65 17.08
C GLU A 12 11.92 -8.08 15.66
N GLU A 13 10.71 -7.75 15.22
CA GLU A 13 10.26 -8.08 13.87
C GLU A 13 11.08 -7.35 12.80
N LEU A 14 11.36 -6.06 13.01
CA LEU A 14 12.27 -5.29 12.14
C LEU A 14 13.68 -5.90 12.12
N LYS A 15 14.19 -6.31 13.28
CA LYS A 15 15.51 -6.95 13.42
C LYS A 15 15.57 -8.28 12.70
N LYS A 16 14.52 -9.11 12.78
CA LYS A 16 14.42 -10.38 12.04
C LYS A 16 14.44 -10.12 10.55
N ALA A 17 13.63 -9.17 10.07
CA ALA A 17 13.58 -8.78 8.67
C ALA A 17 14.97 -8.37 8.17
N ARG A 18 15.63 -7.42 8.84
CA ARG A 18 16.98 -6.98 8.49
C ARG A 18 18.00 -8.11 8.46
N LYS A 19 17.97 -9.02 9.44
CA LYS A 19 18.89 -10.17 9.49
C LYS A 19 18.66 -11.14 8.33
N LYS A 20 17.40 -11.39 7.93
CA LYS A 20 17.06 -12.23 6.76
C LYS A 20 17.74 -11.72 5.49
N TYR A 21 17.70 -10.41 5.24
CA TYR A 21 18.34 -9.78 4.08
C TYR A 21 19.83 -9.45 4.27
N LYS A 22 20.44 -9.88 5.38
CA LYS A 22 21.86 -9.65 5.70
C LYS A 22 22.27 -8.17 5.66
N VAL A 23 21.35 -7.26 5.99
CA VAL A 23 21.60 -5.82 6.04
C VAL A 23 22.13 -5.44 7.42
N SER A 24 23.17 -4.59 7.49
CA SER A 24 23.68 -4.12 8.79
C SER A 24 22.81 -2.98 9.35
N ALA A 25 22.73 -2.86 10.68
CA ALA A 25 22.04 -1.74 11.32
C ALA A 25 22.65 -0.37 10.94
N GLN A 26 23.97 -0.33 10.68
CA GLN A 26 24.65 0.86 10.16
C GLN A 26 24.09 1.25 8.79
N LYS A 27 23.94 0.30 7.86
CA LYS A 27 23.43 0.57 6.51
C LYS A 27 22.00 1.11 6.51
N ILE A 28 21.16 0.62 7.42
CA ILE A 28 19.82 1.22 7.66
C ILE A 28 19.96 2.66 8.15
N GLY A 29 20.83 2.88 9.15
CA GLY A 29 21.07 4.19 9.73
C GLY A 29 21.50 5.21 8.68
N ASP A 30 22.47 4.85 7.84
CA ASP A 30 23.00 5.71 6.77
C ASP A 30 21.89 6.16 5.80
N VAL A 31 21.01 5.24 5.41
CA VAL A 31 19.92 5.51 4.45
C VAL A 31 18.78 6.31 5.08
N LEU A 32 18.47 6.06 6.34
CA LEU A 32 17.37 6.72 7.04
C LEU A 32 17.78 8.00 7.77
N GLY A 33 19.08 8.33 7.82
CA GLY A 33 19.61 9.50 8.53
C GLY A 33 19.69 9.34 10.05
N TYR A 34 19.97 8.12 10.53
CA TYR A 34 20.08 7.79 11.96
C TYR A 34 21.41 7.09 12.29
N SER A 35 21.84 7.14 13.55
CA SER A 35 23.01 6.37 13.99
C SER A 35 22.71 4.87 14.07
N GLN A 36 23.73 4.02 13.92
CA GLN A 36 23.61 2.57 14.13
C GLN A 36 23.09 2.22 15.53
N SER A 37 23.47 3.00 16.54
CA SER A 37 22.98 2.87 17.91
C SER A 37 21.50 3.24 18.04
N HIS A 38 21.00 4.19 17.25
CA HIS A 38 19.57 4.50 17.18
C HIS A 38 18.77 3.33 16.58
N ILE A 39 19.23 2.77 15.45
CA ILE A 39 18.61 1.60 14.82
C ILE A 39 18.59 0.41 15.78
N SER A 40 19.73 0.14 16.42
CA SER A 40 19.84 -0.92 17.43
C SER A 40 18.93 -0.66 18.64
N GLY A 41 18.74 0.61 19.00
CA GLY A 41 17.84 0.98 20.10
C GLY A 41 16.38 0.63 19.81
N ILE A 42 15.92 0.91 18.58
CA ILE A 42 14.58 0.55 18.08
C ILE A 42 14.43 -0.98 18.04
N GLU A 43 15.40 -1.68 17.42
CA GLU A 43 15.37 -3.14 17.25
C GLU A 43 15.38 -3.94 18.55
N ASN A 44 15.83 -3.32 19.65
CA ASN A 44 15.87 -3.93 20.97
C ASN A 44 14.78 -3.37 21.91
N GLY A 45 13.81 -2.60 21.40
CA GLY A 45 12.72 -2.04 22.21
C GLY A 45 13.15 -1.04 23.28
N THR A 46 14.37 -0.50 23.19
CA THR A 46 14.90 0.49 24.16
C THR A 46 14.51 1.92 23.78
N LYS A 47 13.98 2.11 22.56
CA LYS A 47 13.36 3.35 22.09
C LYS A 47 11.83 3.22 22.11
N ILE A 48 11.16 4.36 22.07
CA ILE A 48 9.72 4.43 21.85
C ILE A 48 9.34 3.79 20.51
N ILE A 49 8.06 3.46 20.38
CA ILE A 49 7.51 2.88 19.17
C ILE A 49 7.87 3.77 17.96
N PRO A 50 8.53 3.21 16.92
CA PRO A 50 8.88 3.99 15.74
C PRO A 50 7.61 4.40 14.97
N ASN A 51 7.60 5.59 14.40
CA ASN A 51 6.46 6.06 13.61
C ASN A 51 6.33 5.30 12.28
N LYS A 52 5.13 5.39 11.68
CA LYS A 52 4.80 4.69 10.42
C LYS A 52 5.81 4.96 9.31
N ARG A 53 6.22 6.22 9.12
CA ARG A 53 7.19 6.61 8.08
C ARG A 53 8.54 5.91 8.26
N PHE A 54 9.02 5.80 9.50
CA PHE A 54 10.25 5.09 9.81
C PHE A 54 10.12 3.61 9.44
N ILE A 55 9.06 2.94 9.91
CA ILE A 55 8.83 1.51 9.66
C ILE A 55 8.74 1.24 8.15
N THR A 56 7.94 2.03 7.43
CA THR A 56 7.79 1.94 5.98
C THR A 56 9.12 2.08 5.25
N ASN A 57 9.90 3.12 5.55
CA ASN A 57 11.17 3.34 4.86
C ASN A 57 12.22 2.27 5.20
N TYR A 58 12.21 1.79 6.45
CA TYR A 58 13.04 0.67 6.88
C TYR A 58 12.72 -0.58 6.06
N LEU A 59 11.44 -0.97 6.01
CA LEU A 59 10.99 -2.16 5.30
C LEU A 59 11.24 -2.04 3.79
N LYS A 60 10.92 -0.89 3.19
CA LYS A 60 11.17 -0.61 1.78
C LYS A 60 12.64 -0.77 1.41
N PHE A 61 13.54 -0.32 2.28
CA PHE A 61 14.98 -0.45 2.02
C PHE A 61 15.46 -1.91 2.14
N ILE A 62 15.04 -2.65 3.17
CA ILE A 62 15.50 -4.03 3.35
C ILE A 62 14.97 -4.98 2.28
N THR A 63 13.74 -4.77 1.80
CA THR A 63 13.13 -5.61 0.75
C THR A 63 13.47 -5.13 -0.65
N ASN A 64 14.30 -4.08 -0.77
CA ASN A 64 14.62 -3.44 -2.04
C ASN A 64 13.35 -3.08 -2.85
N SER A 65 12.33 -2.56 -2.16
CA SER A 65 11.00 -2.26 -2.72
C SER A 65 10.25 -3.47 -3.31
N ASN A 66 10.59 -4.71 -2.94
CA ASN A 66 9.71 -5.86 -3.18
C ASN A 66 8.48 -5.74 -2.28
N PHE A 67 7.32 -5.46 -2.87
CA PHE A 67 6.09 -5.17 -2.15
C PHE A 67 5.44 -6.41 -1.53
N SER A 68 5.52 -7.59 -2.16
CA SER A 68 5.08 -8.84 -1.54
C SER A 68 5.82 -9.12 -0.23
N GLU A 69 7.15 -9.02 -0.25
CA GLU A 69 7.97 -9.22 0.95
C GLU A 69 7.76 -8.11 1.98
N MET A 70 7.57 -6.88 1.54
CA MET A 70 7.27 -5.75 2.42
C MET A 70 5.93 -5.93 3.12
N ASN A 71 4.90 -6.39 2.40
CA ASN A 71 3.57 -6.66 2.93
C ASN A 71 3.56 -7.76 3.96
N PHE A 72 4.36 -8.81 3.78
CA PHE A 72 4.54 -9.85 4.79
C PHE A 72 4.95 -9.24 6.14
N TYR A 73 5.94 -8.35 6.16
CA TYR A 73 6.37 -7.69 7.39
C TYR A 73 5.36 -6.67 7.92
N ILE A 74 4.68 -5.95 7.03
CA ILE A 74 3.60 -5.02 7.41
C ILE A 74 2.48 -5.75 8.13
N ASN A 75 2.05 -6.91 7.62
CA ASN A 75 1.00 -7.71 8.22
C ASN A 75 1.41 -8.21 9.61
N ASN A 76 2.63 -8.76 9.75
CA ASN A 76 3.16 -9.18 11.05
C ASN A 76 3.19 -8.01 12.06
N ILE A 77 3.63 -6.82 11.63
CA ILE A 77 3.68 -5.64 12.51
C ILE A 77 2.27 -5.16 12.88
N ASN A 78 1.31 -5.18 11.95
CA ASN A 78 -0.08 -4.81 12.23
C ASN A 78 -0.74 -5.79 13.23
N GLU A 79 -0.49 -7.09 13.09
CA GLU A 79 -0.94 -8.11 14.05
C GLU A 79 -0.32 -7.89 15.44
N ILE A 80 0.99 -7.62 15.50
CA ILE A 80 1.68 -7.30 16.76
C ILE A 80 1.12 -6.02 17.40
N ALA A 81 0.80 -5.01 16.58
CA ALA A 81 0.35 -3.71 17.03
C ALA A 81 -1.12 -3.69 17.48
N ASN A 82 -1.93 -4.66 17.05
CA ASN A 82 -3.33 -4.81 17.47
C ASN A 82 -4.11 -3.48 17.46
N GLY A 83 -3.94 -2.67 16.40
CA GLY A 83 -4.61 -1.38 16.22
C GLY A 83 -3.86 -0.14 16.74
N GLU A 84 -2.82 -0.28 17.57
CA GLU A 84 -2.01 0.86 18.05
C GLU A 84 -1.22 1.53 16.90
N ILE A 85 -0.84 0.74 15.90
CA ILE A 85 -0.28 1.20 14.63
C ILE A 85 -0.95 0.42 13.50
N GLN A 86 -1.43 1.15 12.49
CA GLN A 86 -1.91 0.58 11.24
C GLN A 86 -1.02 1.06 10.08
N LEU A 87 -0.24 0.15 9.52
CA LEU A 87 0.55 0.35 8.29
C LEU A 87 -0.29 -0.10 7.08
N ALA A 88 -0.27 0.69 6.01
CA ALA A 88 -0.88 0.30 4.74
C ALA A 88 0.04 -0.67 3.99
N THR A 89 -0.54 -1.72 3.42
CA THR A 89 0.14 -2.61 2.47
C THR A 89 0.30 -1.93 1.11
N TYR A 90 1.28 -2.38 0.34
CA TYR A 90 1.60 -1.90 -1.00
C TYR A 90 1.14 -2.93 -2.03
N LEU A 91 0.44 -2.51 -3.08
CA LEU A 91 0.10 -3.41 -4.17
C LEU A 91 1.38 -3.76 -4.95
N ASP A 92 1.70 -5.04 -5.03
CA ASP A 92 2.75 -5.57 -5.89
C ASP A 92 2.14 -5.87 -7.25
N ASP A 93 2.69 -5.28 -8.31
CA ASP A 93 2.26 -5.46 -9.69
C ASP A 93 2.18 -6.95 -10.11
N SER A 94 2.90 -7.84 -9.41
CA SER A 94 2.93 -9.29 -9.68
C SER A 94 1.95 -10.13 -8.85
N THR A 95 1.50 -9.67 -7.67
CA THR A 95 0.52 -10.41 -6.83
C THR A 95 -0.91 -9.88 -6.96
N SER A 96 -1.10 -8.81 -7.74
CA SER A 96 -2.36 -8.04 -7.79
C SER A 96 -3.54 -8.71 -8.48
N LEU A 97 -3.37 -9.76 -9.30
CA LEU A 97 -4.52 -10.35 -10.00
C LEU A 97 -5.09 -11.55 -9.25
N MET A 98 -4.28 -12.54 -8.92
CA MET A 98 -4.78 -13.74 -8.24
C MET A 98 -5.34 -13.44 -6.84
N ASN A 99 -4.74 -12.51 -6.09
CA ASN A 99 -5.31 -12.09 -4.81
C ASN A 99 -6.54 -11.18 -4.96
N ALA A 100 -6.64 -10.36 -6.03
CA ALA A 100 -7.87 -9.62 -6.32
C ALA A 100 -9.03 -10.54 -6.74
N PHE A 101 -8.73 -11.68 -7.38
CA PHE A 101 -9.73 -12.69 -7.72
C PHE A 101 -10.09 -13.62 -6.56
N VAL A 102 -9.15 -13.92 -5.65
CA VAL A 102 -9.34 -14.93 -4.59
C VAL A 102 -9.73 -14.33 -3.24
N ASN A 103 -9.28 -13.12 -2.88
CA ASN A 103 -9.53 -12.52 -1.56
C ASN A 103 -10.48 -11.31 -1.57
N ASP A 104 -10.77 -10.71 -2.73
CA ASP A 104 -11.74 -9.60 -2.86
C ASP A 104 -13.12 -10.05 -3.36
N TYR A 105 -13.31 -11.37 -3.52
CA TYR A 105 -14.63 -11.97 -3.77
C TYR A 105 -15.41 -12.21 -2.47
N GLU A 106 -15.12 -11.47 -1.40
CA GLU A 106 -16.19 -11.07 -0.49
C GLU A 106 -16.87 -9.83 -1.08
N ASP A 107 -17.69 -10.09 -2.11
CA ASP A 107 -18.89 -9.35 -2.54
C ASP A 107 -19.05 -7.89 -2.06
N ASP A 108 -18.06 -7.03 -2.30
CA ASP A 108 -18.21 -5.59 -2.07
C ASP A 108 -18.19 -4.82 -3.39
N THR A 109 -19.13 -5.20 -4.26
CA THR A 109 -19.53 -4.37 -5.42
C THR A 109 -19.86 -2.92 -5.01
N SER A 110 -20.07 -2.63 -3.71
CA SER A 110 -20.22 -1.26 -3.20
C SER A 110 -18.99 -0.39 -3.45
N GLN A 111 -17.79 -0.97 -3.63
CA GLN A 111 -16.58 -0.21 -3.92
C GLN A 111 -16.56 0.39 -5.32
N ILE A 112 -17.21 -0.25 -6.29
CA ILE A 112 -17.37 0.27 -7.66
C ILE A 112 -18.02 1.67 -7.63
N ASN A 113 -18.92 1.86 -6.66
CA ASN A 113 -19.73 3.05 -6.48
C ASN A 113 -19.23 3.95 -5.34
N SER A 114 -18.04 3.74 -4.77
CA SER A 114 -17.60 4.52 -3.60
C SER A 114 -16.22 5.16 -3.75
N LEU A 115 -16.07 6.41 -3.31
CA LEU A 115 -14.81 7.12 -3.30
C LEU A 115 -14.34 7.34 -1.86
N LYS A 116 -13.17 6.81 -1.52
CA LYS A 116 -12.49 7.14 -0.27
C LYS A 116 -11.44 8.21 -0.52
N TYR A 117 -11.45 9.29 0.25
CA TYR A 117 -10.51 10.39 0.09
C TYR A 117 -10.04 10.94 1.44
N GLU A 118 -8.85 11.53 1.46
CA GLU A 118 -8.32 12.22 2.63
C GLU A 118 -8.61 13.72 2.52
N LYS A 119 -9.23 14.27 3.56
CA LYS A 119 -9.46 15.71 3.71
C LYS A 119 -8.13 16.41 4.02
N ARG A 120 -8.09 17.73 3.78
CA ARG A 120 -6.90 18.57 4.06
C ARG A 120 -6.44 18.55 5.52
N ASN A 121 -7.32 18.17 6.45
CA ASN A 121 -7.03 18.02 7.87
C ASN A 121 -6.48 16.63 8.24
N GLY A 122 -6.29 15.73 7.27
CA GLY A 122 -5.78 14.36 7.48
C GLY A 122 -6.85 13.32 7.85
N GLU A 123 -8.13 13.70 7.89
CA GLU A 123 -9.22 12.76 8.12
C GLU A 123 -9.61 12.04 6.83
N SER A 124 -9.88 10.74 6.90
CA SER A 124 -10.43 9.99 5.77
C SER A 124 -11.95 10.07 5.74
N ASP A 125 -12.52 10.29 4.57
CA ASP A 125 -13.96 10.24 4.31
C ASP A 125 -14.29 9.21 3.21
N LYS A 126 -15.55 8.78 3.13
CA LYS A 126 -16.07 7.87 2.11
C LYS A 126 -17.40 8.41 1.57
N GLU A 127 -17.45 8.64 0.27
CA GLU A 127 -18.66 9.01 -0.46
C GLU A 127 -19.16 7.82 -1.29
N HIS A 128 -20.48 7.70 -1.44
CA HIS A 128 -21.12 6.66 -2.24
C HIS A 128 -21.98 7.31 -3.33
N PHE A 129 -21.90 6.77 -4.53
CA PHE A 129 -22.55 7.25 -5.74
C PHE A 129 -23.55 6.21 -6.23
N ASP A 130 -24.61 6.66 -6.90
CA ASP A 130 -25.58 5.79 -7.59
C ASP A 130 -25.07 5.29 -8.95
N PHE A 131 -23.85 5.66 -9.33
CA PHE A 131 -23.17 5.23 -10.56
C PHE A 131 -21.73 4.74 -10.26
N PRO A 132 -21.14 3.94 -11.16
CA PRO A 132 -19.88 3.24 -10.88
C PRO A 132 -18.65 4.14 -11.07
N ILE A 133 -18.36 4.95 -10.06
CA ILE A 133 -17.26 5.93 -10.08
C ILE A 133 -15.87 5.31 -10.25
N ASN A 134 -15.66 4.05 -9.90
CA ASN A 134 -14.37 3.35 -10.05
C ASN A 134 -14.34 2.36 -11.23
N ASP A 135 -15.37 2.34 -12.08
CA ASP A 135 -15.39 1.49 -13.27
C ASP A 135 -14.87 2.25 -14.50
N ILE A 136 -13.68 1.88 -14.96
CA ILE A 136 -13.04 2.50 -16.13
C ILE A 136 -13.86 2.26 -17.40
N MET A 137 -14.46 1.08 -17.56
CA MET A 137 -15.29 0.76 -18.72
C MET A 137 -16.51 1.70 -18.78
N PHE A 138 -17.19 1.90 -17.65
CA PHE A 138 -18.27 2.89 -17.55
C PHE A 138 -17.80 4.29 -17.98
N HIS A 139 -16.65 4.75 -17.48
CA HIS A 139 -16.14 6.08 -17.81
C HIS A 139 -15.79 6.26 -19.29
N LEU A 140 -15.23 5.23 -19.93
CA LEU A 140 -14.84 5.25 -21.34
C LEU A 140 -16.05 5.18 -22.28
N THR A 141 -17.08 4.42 -21.89
CA THR A 141 -18.31 4.26 -22.68
C THR A 141 -19.31 5.40 -22.48
N ASP A 142 -19.26 6.12 -21.36
CA ASP A 142 -20.10 7.29 -21.11
C ASP A 142 -19.84 8.43 -22.12
N SER A 143 -20.87 8.72 -22.92
CA SER A 143 -20.90 9.77 -23.95
C SER A 143 -21.23 11.15 -23.40
N GLU A 144 -21.91 11.21 -22.26
CA GLU A 144 -22.51 12.43 -21.72
C GLU A 144 -21.48 13.24 -20.92
N ASN A 145 -20.53 12.56 -20.26
CA ASN A 145 -19.51 13.25 -19.46
C ASN A 145 -18.12 13.21 -20.12
N PRO A 146 -17.50 14.38 -20.39
CA PRO A 146 -16.17 14.44 -20.98
C PRO A 146 -15.13 13.85 -20.02
N LYS A 147 -14.31 12.93 -20.53
CA LYS A 147 -13.18 12.35 -19.80
C LYS A 147 -11.87 13.01 -20.19
N TYR A 148 -10.94 13.06 -19.24
CA TYR A 148 -9.66 13.74 -19.42
C TYR A 148 -8.52 12.83 -18.99
N PHE A 149 -7.42 12.87 -19.76
CA PHE A 149 -6.14 12.29 -19.37
C PHE A 149 -5.09 13.40 -19.37
N ASN A 150 -4.45 13.64 -18.23
CA ASN A 150 -3.47 14.73 -18.06
C ASN A 150 -3.98 16.10 -18.55
N LYS A 151 -5.21 16.46 -18.17
CA LYS A 151 -5.90 17.71 -18.58
C LYS A 151 -6.26 17.79 -20.08
N ILE A 152 -5.98 16.76 -20.87
CA ILE A 152 -6.38 16.67 -22.28
C ILE A 152 -7.72 15.93 -22.35
N LYS A 153 -8.71 16.53 -23.00
CA LYS A 153 -10.01 15.89 -23.22
C LYS A 153 -9.84 14.72 -24.19
N LEU A 154 -10.30 13.54 -23.78
CA LEU A 154 -10.33 12.36 -24.62
C LEU A 154 -11.44 12.49 -25.67
N SER A 155 -11.10 12.26 -26.93
CA SER A 155 -12.08 12.09 -28.01
C SER A 155 -12.78 10.74 -27.91
N THR A 156 -13.87 10.56 -28.66
CA THR A 156 -14.54 9.25 -28.78
C THR A 156 -13.56 8.18 -29.25
N SER A 157 -12.74 8.50 -30.25
CA SER A 157 -11.74 7.56 -30.77
C SER A 157 -10.66 7.23 -29.74
N ASP A 158 -10.24 8.19 -28.91
CA ASP A 158 -9.28 7.90 -27.82
C ASP A 158 -9.89 6.92 -26.81
N LYS A 159 -11.14 7.16 -26.40
CA LYS A 159 -11.84 6.29 -25.44
C LYS A 159 -12.01 4.87 -25.99
N GLU A 160 -12.37 4.73 -27.27
CA GLU A 160 -12.48 3.43 -27.95
C GLU A 160 -11.14 2.68 -28.02
N HIS A 161 -10.06 3.38 -28.39
CA HIS A 161 -8.73 2.78 -28.43
C HIS A 161 -8.25 2.35 -27.03
N ILE A 162 -8.46 3.17 -26.02
CA ILE A 162 -8.11 2.83 -24.63
C ILE A 162 -8.92 1.62 -24.18
N ASN A 163 -10.24 1.60 -24.44
CA ASN A 163 -11.09 0.48 -24.08
C ASN A 163 -10.61 -0.82 -24.74
N LYS A 164 -10.37 -0.79 -26.05
CA LYS A 164 -9.84 -1.94 -26.79
C LYS A 164 -8.48 -2.38 -26.28
N TYR A 165 -7.58 -1.45 -25.96
CA TYR A 165 -6.27 -1.78 -25.39
C TYR A 165 -6.40 -2.50 -24.04
N ILE A 166 -7.30 -2.03 -23.17
CA ILE A 166 -7.58 -2.66 -21.88
C ILE A 166 -8.20 -4.05 -22.08
N GLU A 167 -9.21 -4.17 -22.94
CA GLU A 167 -9.85 -5.44 -23.28
C GLU A 167 -8.84 -6.45 -23.84
N ASP A 168 -8.08 -6.06 -24.86
CA ASP A 168 -7.07 -6.91 -25.48
C ASP A 168 -6.02 -7.34 -24.43
N TYR A 169 -5.60 -6.43 -23.54
CA TYR A 169 -4.66 -6.74 -22.46
C TYR A 169 -5.24 -7.69 -21.40
N ILE A 170 -6.53 -7.55 -21.07
CA ILE A 170 -7.22 -8.43 -20.11
C ILE A 170 -7.48 -9.80 -20.75
N VAL A 171 -7.94 -9.86 -21.99
CA VAL A 171 -8.21 -11.10 -22.73
C VAL A 171 -6.93 -11.91 -22.98
N LEU A 172 -5.81 -11.25 -23.28
CA LEU A 172 -4.51 -11.91 -23.46
C LEU A 172 -3.87 -12.40 -22.14
N LYS A 173 -4.48 -12.10 -20.98
CA LYS A 173 -4.04 -12.55 -19.66
C LYS A 173 -4.81 -13.77 -19.14
N ILE A 174 -5.91 -14.16 -19.78
CA ILE A 174 -6.68 -15.38 -19.52
C ILE A 174 -6.04 -16.54 -20.28
#